data_AF-A0A173DXK4-F1
#
_entry.id   AF-A0A173DXK4-F1
#
_cell.length_a   1.000
_cell.length_b   1.000
_cell.length_c   1.000
_cell.angle_alpha   90.00
_cell.angle_beta   90.00
_cell.angle_gamma   90.00
#
_symmetry.space_group_name_H-M   'P 1'
#
loop_
_entity.id
_entity.type
_entity.pdbx_description
1 polymer ?
#
loop_
_entity_poly.entity_id
_entity_poly.type
_entity_poly.pdbx_seq_one_letter_code
_entity_poly.pdbx_strand_id
1 'polypeptide(L)'
;MSIPQGTFFNLDNLPNEKASVKFKIPQSETLSQLEVHLTGVDERYIVELTDEKGTKVIRTYQTDKPDVLLFPYLQAGNYMIRITCDKNRNGYADTGNLLARKQPEVVRFYESSPGNKVLEIPESAEIEQTIDLKSMFK
;
A
#
# COMPACT_ATOMS: atom_id res chain seq x y z
N MET A 1 25.04 -13.34 45.68
CA MET A 1 23.76 -14.07 45.77
C MET A 1 23.26 -14.23 44.34
N SER A 2 23.49 -15.41 43.76
CA SER A 2 23.14 -15.75 42.37
C SER A 2 21.65 -16.05 42.23
N ILE A 3 21.04 -15.57 41.16
CA ILE A 3 19.76 -16.09 40.64
C ILE A 3 20.08 -16.69 39.26
N PRO A 4 19.70 -17.96 39.01
CA PRO A 4 20.14 -18.73 37.83
C PRO A 4 19.35 -18.44 36.55
N GLN A 5 20.01 -18.72 35.43
CA GLN A 5 19.44 -18.90 34.09
C GLN A 5 18.32 -19.95 34.09
N GLY A 6 17.20 -19.65 33.46
CA GLY A 6 16.13 -20.63 33.23
C GLY A 6 14.88 -20.03 32.60
N THR A 7 14.81 -20.16 31.28
CA THR A 7 13.58 -20.56 30.60
C THR A 7 12.51 -19.49 30.37
N PHE A 8 12.69 -18.71 29.31
CA PHE A 8 11.54 -18.26 28.51
C PHE A 8 11.36 -19.26 27.37
N PHE A 9 10.51 -20.28 27.59
CA PHE A 9 9.83 -20.93 26.46
C PHE A 9 8.73 -19.98 26.01
N ASN A 10 8.77 -19.57 24.74
CA ASN A 10 7.62 -19.69 23.86
C ASN A 10 8.15 -19.88 22.43
N LEU A 11 7.88 -21.08 21.92
CA LEU A 11 8.08 -21.55 20.56
C LEU A 11 6.76 -21.23 19.81
N ASP A 12 6.89 -20.51 18.70
CA ASP A 12 5.92 -20.26 17.63
C ASP A 12 4.41 -20.26 17.94
N ASN A 13 3.79 -19.09 17.83
CA ASN A 13 2.50 -18.96 17.16
C ASN A 13 2.33 -17.50 16.71
N LEU A 14 2.69 -17.18 15.46
CA LEU A 14 2.41 -15.88 14.85
C LEU A 14 0.93 -15.80 14.46
N PRO A 15 0.03 -15.14 15.20
CA PRO A 15 -1.11 -14.53 14.54
C PRO A 15 -0.56 -13.35 13.74
N ASN A 16 -0.71 -13.40 12.42
CA ASN A 16 -0.42 -12.31 11.50
C ASN A 16 -0.67 -10.96 12.17
N GLU A 17 0.41 -10.18 12.32
CA GLU A 17 0.40 -8.84 12.88
C GLU A 17 -0.73 -8.06 12.21
N LYS A 18 -1.81 -7.80 12.95
CA LYS A 18 -2.74 -6.75 12.59
C LYS A 18 -1.91 -5.48 12.62
N ALA A 19 -1.53 -4.99 11.44
CA ALA A 19 -0.85 -3.72 11.25
C ALA A 19 -1.73 -2.62 11.85
N SER A 20 -1.57 -2.38 13.15
CA SER A 20 -2.28 -1.36 13.89
C SER A 20 -1.61 -0.05 13.57
N VAL A 21 -1.91 0.50 12.38
CA VAL A 21 -1.39 1.80 11.94
C VAL A 21 -2.00 2.86 12.84
N LYS A 22 -1.25 3.30 13.85
CA LYS A 22 -1.62 4.41 14.73
C LYS A 22 -1.63 5.70 13.90
N PHE A 23 -2.78 6.07 13.35
CA PHE A 23 -2.95 7.35 12.69
C PHE A 23 -3.17 8.45 13.73
N LYS A 24 -2.15 9.29 13.95
CA LYS A 24 -2.36 10.62 14.54
C LYS A 24 -3.17 11.43 13.53
N ILE A 25 -4.30 11.96 13.97
CA ILE A 25 -5.21 12.81 13.18
C ILE A 25 -4.69 14.24 13.26
N PRO A 26 -4.03 14.81 12.25
CA PRO A 26 -3.87 16.26 12.16
C PRO A 26 -5.23 16.89 11.84
N GLN A 27 -5.51 18.01 12.49
CA GLN A 27 -6.78 18.73 12.51
C GLN A 27 -7.32 18.99 11.10
N SER A 28 -8.49 18.39 10.82
CA SER A 28 -9.15 18.25 9.50
C SER A 28 -10.04 19.44 9.14
N GLU A 29 -9.50 20.46 8.47
CA GLU A 29 -10.38 21.46 7.82
C GLU A 29 -10.08 21.65 6.33
N THR A 30 -8.90 21.25 5.84
CA THR A 30 -8.51 21.37 4.42
C THR A 30 -8.05 20.06 3.77
N LEU A 31 -8.10 18.95 4.50
CA LEU A 31 -7.54 17.69 4.04
C LEU A 31 -8.58 16.84 3.32
N SER A 32 -8.13 16.21 2.25
CA SER A 32 -8.93 15.34 1.39
C SER A 32 -8.77 13.87 1.77
N GLN A 33 -9.73 13.08 1.33
CA GLN A 33 -9.76 11.63 1.50
C GLN A 33 -9.83 10.95 0.14
N LEU A 34 -9.02 9.91 -0.03
CA LEU A 34 -9.09 9.03 -1.20
C LEU A 34 -9.45 7.61 -0.74
N GLU A 35 -10.50 7.05 -1.31
CA GLU A 35 -10.94 5.67 -1.12
C GLU A 35 -10.62 4.86 -2.37
N VAL A 36 -9.91 3.76 -2.19
CA VAL A 36 -9.53 2.87 -3.28
C VAL A 36 -10.18 1.51 -3.08
N HIS A 37 -11.17 1.20 -3.92
CA HIS A 37 -11.88 -0.07 -3.90
C HIS A 37 -11.12 -1.07 -4.76
N LEU A 38 -10.54 -2.08 -4.12
CA LEU A 38 -9.81 -3.13 -4.81
C LEU A 38 -10.72 -4.30 -5.13
N THR A 39 -10.76 -4.66 -6.41
CA THR A 39 -11.52 -5.79 -6.94
C THR A 39 -10.62 -6.72 -7.75
N GLY A 40 -11.06 -7.96 -7.98
CA GLY A 40 -10.25 -8.93 -8.74
C GLY A 40 -8.93 -9.30 -8.05
N VAL A 41 -8.89 -9.28 -6.72
CA VAL A 41 -7.69 -9.63 -5.96
C VAL A 41 -7.52 -11.15 -5.96
N ASP A 42 -6.52 -11.64 -6.70
CA ASP A 42 -6.20 -13.07 -6.83
C ASP A 42 -4.91 -13.44 -6.06
N GLU A 43 -3.95 -12.51 -6.02
CA GLU A 43 -2.67 -12.63 -5.30
C GLU A 43 -2.55 -11.56 -4.20
N ARG A 44 -1.40 -11.53 -3.51
CA ARG A 44 -1.06 -10.46 -2.57
C ARG A 44 -0.56 -9.25 -3.33
N TYR A 45 -1.18 -8.10 -3.09
CA TYR A 45 -0.79 -6.83 -3.69
C TYR A 45 -0.40 -5.83 -2.61
N ILE A 46 0.59 -5.02 -2.97
CA ILE A 46 1.03 -3.88 -2.20
C ILE A 46 0.57 -2.63 -2.97
N VAL A 47 -0.30 -1.84 -2.37
CA VAL A 47 -0.82 -0.60 -2.95
C VAL A 47 -0.19 0.57 -2.23
N GLU A 48 0.54 1.38 -2.98
CA GLU A 48 1.31 2.51 -2.49
C GLU A 48 0.77 3.78 -3.12
N LEU A 49 0.41 4.76 -2.28
CA LEU A 49 0.16 6.11 -2.73
C LEU A 49 1.48 6.87 -2.70
N THR A 50 1.90 7.40 -3.84
CA THR A 50 3.14 8.15 -4.00
C THR A 50 2.86 9.59 -4.41
N ASP A 51 3.88 10.44 -4.35
CA ASP A 51 3.85 11.76 -4.97
C ASP A 51 3.71 11.69 -6.49
N GLU A 52 3.50 12.85 -7.13
CA GLU A 52 3.40 13.01 -8.59
C GLU A 52 4.58 12.42 -9.38
N LYS A 53 5.76 12.30 -8.77
CA LYS A 53 6.97 11.75 -9.41
C LYS A 53 7.15 10.25 -9.16
N GLY A 54 6.27 9.62 -8.37
CA GLY A 54 6.42 8.23 -7.96
C GLY A 54 7.67 7.96 -7.12
N THR A 55 8.29 9.01 -6.56
CA THR A 55 9.58 8.91 -5.87
C THR A 55 9.38 8.73 -4.38
N LYS A 56 8.43 9.48 -3.79
CA LYS A 56 8.14 9.41 -2.35
C LYS A 56 6.85 8.65 -2.12
N VAL A 57 6.94 7.57 -1.35
CA VAL A 57 5.76 6.85 -0.85
C VAL A 57 5.16 7.64 0.31
N ILE A 58 3.89 8.03 0.15
CA ILE A 58 3.08 8.74 1.15
C ILE A 58 2.44 7.72 2.08
N ARG A 59 1.88 6.64 1.50
CA ARG A 59 1.29 5.52 2.24
C ARG A 59 1.42 4.21 1.50
N THR A 60 1.41 3.13 2.25
CA THR A 60 1.43 1.76 1.74
C THR A 60 0.37 0.94 2.45
N TYR A 61 -0.36 0.15 1.67
CA TYR A 61 -1.27 -0.88 2.13
C TYR A 61 -0.90 -2.20 1.49
N GLN A 62 -1.24 -3.28 2.18
CA GLN A 62 -1.06 -4.63 1.68
C GLN A 62 -2.40 -5.32 1.78
N THR A 63 -2.82 -5.94 0.69
CA THR A 63 -4.03 -6.75 0.69
C THR A 63 -3.81 -8.04 -0.08
N ASP A 64 -4.37 -9.12 0.45
CA ASP A 64 -4.48 -10.43 -0.18
C ASP A 64 -5.91 -10.76 -0.64
N LYS A 65 -6.85 -9.82 -0.46
CA LYS A 65 -8.27 -9.99 -0.78
C LYS A 65 -8.90 -8.67 -1.25
N PRO A 66 -10.11 -8.70 -1.84
CA PRO A 66 -10.86 -7.49 -2.17
C PRO A 66 -11.13 -6.70 -0.88
N ASP A 67 -10.69 -5.45 -0.84
CA ASP A 67 -10.76 -4.58 0.33
C ASP A 67 -10.82 -3.12 -0.11
N VAL A 68 -11.20 -2.22 0.80
CA VAL A 68 -11.31 -0.79 0.53
C VAL A 68 -10.21 -0.07 1.29
N LEU A 69 -9.26 0.50 0.54
CA LEU A 69 -8.12 1.20 1.12
C LEU A 69 -8.45 2.69 1.28
N LEU A 70 -8.53 3.13 2.52
CA LEU A 70 -8.76 4.52 2.88
C LEU A 70 -7.43 5.28 3.02
N PHE A 71 -7.25 6.35 2.27
CA PHE A 71 -6.15 7.29 2.36
C PHE A 71 -6.65 8.64 2.88
N PRO A 72 -6.81 8.80 4.21
CA PRO A 72 -7.22 10.07 4.79
C PRO A 72 -6.02 11.02 4.92
N TYR A 73 -6.30 12.29 5.16
CA TYR A 73 -5.32 13.35 5.41
C TYR A 73 -4.43 13.69 4.21
N LEU A 74 -4.99 13.66 3.01
CA LEU A 74 -4.27 14.05 1.79
C LEU A 74 -4.32 15.57 1.61
N GLN A 75 -3.17 16.16 1.32
CA GLN A 75 -3.12 17.56 0.90
C GLN A 75 -3.57 17.68 -0.55
N ALA A 76 -4.15 18.82 -0.92
CA ALA A 76 -4.49 19.07 -2.32
C ALA A 76 -3.22 18.99 -3.19
N GLY A 77 -3.27 18.23 -4.27
CA GLY A 77 -2.13 18.03 -5.15
C GLY A 77 -2.21 16.77 -6.00
N ASN A 78 -1.07 16.45 -6.60
CA ASN A 78 -0.91 15.37 -7.56
C ASN A 78 -0.31 14.14 -6.88
N TYR A 79 -1.00 13.01 -7.02
CA TYR A 79 -0.55 11.74 -6.46
C TYR A 79 -0.54 10.66 -7.54
N MET A 80 0.16 9.56 -7.29
CA MET A 80 0.06 8.36 -8.12
C MET A 80 -0.22 7.16 -7.23
N ILE A 81 -0.98 6.19 -7.75
CA ILE A 81 -1.19 4.91 -7.07
C ILE A 81 -0.32 3.87 -7.76
N ARG A 82 0.62 3.30 -7.03
CA ARG A 82 1.50 2.22 -7.45
C ARG A 82 1.00 0.92 -6.84
N ILE A 83 0.78 -0.09 -7.67
CA ILE A 83 0.39 -1.44 -7.26
C ILE A 83 1.51 -2.40 -7.63
N THR A 84 2.00 -3.14 -6.64
CA THR A 84 3.02 -4.16 -6.79
C THR A 84 2.42 -5.51 -6.46
N CYS A 85 2.58 -6.50 -7.34
CA CYS A 85 2.22 -7.89 -7.04
C CYS A 85 3.35 -8.54 -6.23
N ASP A 86 3.10 -8.77 -4.94
CA ASP A 86 4.03 -9.41 -3.99
C ASP A 86 3.92 -10.94 -4.12
N LYS A 87 4.57 -11.47 -5.16
CA LYS A 87 4.62 -12.93 -5.40
C LYS A 87 5.46 -13.65 -4.36
N ASN A 88 6.41 -12.95 -3.74
CA ASN A 88 7.33 -13.55 -2.78
C ASN A 88 6.81 -13.52 -1.33
N ARG A 89 5.68 -12.83 -1.10
CA ARG A 89 4.98 -12.69 0.19
C ARG A 89 5.82 -12.04 1.29
N ASN A 90 6.89 -11.31 0.96
CA ASN A 90 7.73 -10.67 1.96
C ASN A 90 7.13 -9.37 2.50
N GLY A 91 6.08 -8.82 1.87
CA GLY A 91 5.46 -7.57 2.29
C GLY A 91 6.33 -6.33 2.06
N TYR A 92 7.25 -6.36 1.11
CA TYR A 92 8.03 -5.22 0.67
C TYR A 92 7.83 -5.06 -0.83
N ALA A 93 7.58 -3.83 -1.27
CA ALA A 93 7.69 -3.52 -2.69
C ALA A 93 9.19 -3.54 -3.01
N ASP A 94 9.71 -4.72 -3.38
CA ASP A 94 11.08 -4.88 -3.84
C ASP A 94 11.19 -4.14 -5.18
N THR A 95 11.42 -2.84 -5.11
CA THR A 95 11.64 -1.96 -6.27
C THR A 95 12.95 -2.39 -6.90
N GLY A 96 12.87 -3.43 -7.74
CA GLY A 96 13.92 -3.93 -8.61
C GLY A 96 15.30 -3.93 -7.96
N ASN A 97 15.62 -4.95 -7.18
CA ASN A 97 17.03 -5.30 -6.99
C ASN A 97 17.55 -5.84 -8.33
N LEU A 98 17.88 -4.93 -9.25
CA LEU A 98 18.40 -5.21 -10.60
C LEU A 98 19.71 -6.04 -10.56
N LEU A 99 20.32 -6.19 -9.37
CA LEU A 99 21.52 -6.99 -9.11
C LEU A 99 21.22 -8.46 -8.75
N ALA A 100 20.01 -8.79 -8.31
CA ALA A 100 19.60 -10.16 -8.07
C ALA A 100 18.92 -10.68 -9.34
N ARG A 101 19.40 -11.78 -9.93
CA ARG A 101 18.79 -12.47 -11.08
C ARG A 101 17.41 -13.11 -10.78
N LYS A 102 16.65 -12.51 -9.86
CA LYS A 102 15.29 -12.88 -9.49
C LYS A 102 14.35 -12.13 -10.45
N GLN A 103 13.30 -12.80 -10.92
CA GLN A 103 12.31 -12.13 -11.77
C GLN A 103 11.77 -10.90 -11.03
N PRO A 104 11.82 -9.71 -11.64
CA PRO A 104 11.35 -8.49 -10.99
C PRO A 104 9.86 -8.63 -10.68
N GLU A 105 9.46 -8.21 -9.48
CA GLU A 105 8.05 -8.14 -9.11
C GLU A 105 7.31 -7.20 -10.08
N VAL A 106 6.10 -7.58 -10.48
CA VAL A 106 5.35 -6.80 -11.47
C VAL A 106 4.78 -5.57 -10.76
N VAL A 107 5.33 -4.41 -11.08
CA VAL A 107 4.84 -3.11 -10.63
C VAL A 107 3.99 -2.49 -11.74
N ARG A 108 2.82 -1.98 -11.37
CA ARG A 108 1.88 -1.26 -12.22
C ARG A 108 1.49 0.05 -11.55
N PHE A 109 1.28 1.07 -12.36
CA PHE A 109 0.71 2.33 -11.87
C PHE A 109 -0.75 2.35 -12.30
N TYR A 110 -1.63 2.76 -11.40
CA TYR A 110 -3.01 3.05 -11.74
C TYR A 110 -3.05 4.24 -12.68
N GLU A 111 -3.84 4.11 -13.75
CA GLU A 111 -4.08 5.17 -14.71
C GLU A 111 -5.45 5.76 -14.41
N SER A 112 -5.49 6.99 -13.88
CA SER A 112 -6.74 7.70 -13.63
C SER A 112 -7.46 8.04 -14.93
N SER A 113 -6.71 8.24 -16.02
CA SER A 113 -7.22 8.47 -17.37
C SER A 113 -6.33 7.69 -18.35
N PRO A 114 -6.80 7.31 -19.55
CA PRO A 114 -5.97 6.59 -20.53
C PRO A 114 -4.66 7.36 -20.83
N GLY A 115 -3.53 6.81 -20.37
CA GLY A 115 -2.20 7.42 -20.48
C GLY A 115 -1.81 8.40 -19.37
N ASN A 116 -2.70 8.71 -18.42
CA ASN A 116 -2.39 9.55 -17.26
C ASN A 116 -2.41 8.76 -15.95
N LYS A 117 -1.24 8.69 -15.31
CA LYS A 117 -1.01 7.99 -14.03
C LYS A 117 -1.19 8.91 -12.81
N VAL A 118 -1.31 10.21 -13.05
CA VAL A 118 -1.50 11.22 -11.99
C VAL A 118 -2.97 11.30 -11.63
N LEU A 119 -3.23 11.22 -10.34
CA LEU A 119 -4.51 11.49 -9.70
C LEU A 119 -4.45 12.86 -9.05
N GLU A 120 -5.30 13.76 -9.52
CA GLU A 120 -5.44 15.12 -8.98
C GLU A 120 -6.43 15.07 -7.81
N ILE A 121 -5.95 15.40 -6.61
CA ILE A 121 -6.75 15.45 -5.40
C ILE A 121 -6.98 16.92 -5.06
N PRO A 122 -8.21 17.46 -5.22
CA PRO A 122 -8.53 18.83 -4.81
C PRO A 122 -8.52 18.99 -3.29
N GLU A 123 -8.58 20.22 -2.77
CA GLU A 123 -8.70 20.51 -1.33
C GLU A 123 -10.09 20.17 -0.80
N SER A 124 -10.16 19.61 0.42
CA SER A 124 -11.41 19.23 1.09
C SER A 124 -12.35 18.38 0.22
N ALA A 125 -11.78 17.42 -0.50
CA ALA A 125 -12.51 16.54 -1.40
C ALA A 125 -12.48 15.08 -0.93
N GLU A 126 -13.54 14.34 -1.25
CA GLU A 126 -13.63 12.90 -1.10
C GLU A 126 -13.61 12.27 -2.50
N ILE A 127 -12.61 11.44 -2.76
CA ILE A 127 -12.35 10.84 -4.07
C ILE A 127 -12.47 9.32 -3.90
N GLU A 128 -13.28 8.68 -4.74
CA GLU A 128 -13.43 7.23 -4.74
C GLU A 128 -12.93 6.66 -6.07
N GLN A 129 -12.00 5.71 -6.02
CA GLN A 129 -11.43 5.05 -7.19
C GLN A 129 -11.59 3.54 -7.08
N THR A 130 -12.20 2.93 -8.10
CA THR A 130 -12.30 1.47 -8.18
C THR A 130 -11.21 0.92 -9.09
N ILE A 131 -10.43 -0.02 -8.58
CA ILE A 131 -9.32 -0.65 -9.29
C ILE A 131 -9.56 -2.16 -9.35
N ASP A 132 -9.63 -2.70 -10.57
CA ASP A 132 -9.67 -4.15 -10.80
C ASP A 132 -8.26 -4.68 -11.06
N LEU A 133 -7.68 -5.32 -10.05
CA LEU A 133 -6.31 -5.85 -10.10
C LEU A 133 -6.20 -7.00 -11.10
N LYS A 134 -7.24 -7.81 -11.24
CA LYS A 134 -7.26 -8.93 -12.18
C LYS A 134 -7.07 -8.46 -13.62
N SER A 135 -7.75 -7.39 -14.02
CA SER A 135 -7.67 -6.79 -15.36
C SER A 135 -6.38 -6.02 -15.58
N MET A 136 -5.81 -5.41 -14.52
CA MET A 136 -4.54 -4.69 -14.62
C MET A 136 -3.33 -5.60 -14.84
N PHE A 137 -3.38 -6.84 -14.34
CA PHE A 137 -2.29 -7.81 -14.42
C PHE A 137 -2.59 -8.98 -15.38
N LYS A 138 -3.66 -8.88 -16.18
CA LYS A 138 -4.08 -9.90 -17.15
C LYS A 138 -3.14 -10.01 -18.35
#